data_AF-A0A2S6BXD6-F1
#
_entry.id   AF-A0A2S6BXD6-F1
#
_cell.length_a   1.000
_cell.length_b   1.000
_cell.length_c   1.000
_cell.angle_alpha   90.00
_cell.angle_beta   90.00
_cell.angle_gamma   90.00
#
_symmetry.space_group_name_H-M   'P 1'
#
loop_
_entity.id
_entity.type
_entity.pdbx_description
1 polymer ?
#
loop_
_entity_poly.entity_id
_entity_poly.type
_entity_poly.pdbx_seq_one_letter_code
_entity_poly.pdbx_strand_id
1 'polypeptide(L)'
;MAEQSLFTRFHSRNELQVVEMNEVALLKPTSAKRVIGTRDLNGCSAILVVGKGIILAHISPYPPQGGSKNKSNAGLKHFSAKVKEVVQLFDDNRALFDDETVSWSIFAQMDDETPLEHQLDYAKRKFRKAGLPNEPAYYKVENPRPLTNPVNKGTVVAMIQSDGKCGAYLEGTYLEFANYVPASASQASLPQAESSTSAHLPTAYWAFDPSTQLYHRIENKQWGRSQREVPVNVPILANGQWQMFNGKAWVQRQA
;
A
#
# COMPACT_ATOMS: atom_id res chain seq x y z
N MET A 1 12.17 -27.59 5.92
CA MET A 1 11.35 -26.75 6.81
C MET A 1 11.16 -25.41 6.11
N ALA A 2 9.93 -24.90 6.00
CA ALA A 2 9.71 -23.58 5.40
C ALA A 2 10.40 -22.52 6.27
N GLU A 3 11.12 -21.59 5.63
CA GLU A 3 11.76 -20.49 6.35
C GLU A 3 10.69 -19.64 7.04
N GLN A 4 10.84 -19.44 8.35
CA GLN A 4 9.91 -18.63 9.14
C GLN A 4 10.13 -17.15 8.78
N SER A 5 9.05 -16.43 8.45
CA SER A 5 9.15 -15.00 8.12
C SER A 5 9.72 -14.16 9.26
N LEU A 6 10.36 -13.04 8.93
CA LEU A 6 10.90 -12.09 9.91
C LEU A 6 9.83 -11.68 10.93
N PHE A 7 8.62 -11.38 10.48
CA PHE A 7 7.50 -11.04 11.35
C PHE A 7 7.25 -12.15 12.39
N THR A 8 7.06 -13.40 11.92
CA THR A 8 6.75 -14.53 12.82
C THR A 8 7.90 -14.81 13.78
N ARG A 9 9.14 -14.71 13.30
CA ARG A 9 10.36 -14.90 14.11
C ARG A 9 10.46 -13.87 15.24
N PHE A 10 10.21 -12.59 14.98
CA PHE A 10 10.29 -11.55 16.01
C PHE A 10 9.07 -11.56 16.93
N HIS A 11 7.89 -11.93 16.40
CA HIS A 11 6.68 -12.10 17.19
C HIS A 11 6.86 -13.22 18.24
N SER A 12 7.38 -14.38 17.84
CA SER A 12 7.56 -15.53 18.76
C SER A 12 8.60 -15.27 19.86
N ARG A 13 9.48 -14.28 19.69
CA ARG A 13 10.49 -13.86 20.68
C ARG A 13 10.01 -12.71 21.57
N ASN A 14 8.77 -12.25 21.39
CA ASN A 14 8.24 -11.07 22.07
C ASN A 14 9.07 -9.79 21.79
N GLU A 15 9.73 -9.69 20.65
CA GLU A 15 10.56 -8.53 20.26
C GLU A 15 9.83 -7.55 19.32
N LEU A 16 8.69 -7.98 18.78
CA LEU A 16 7.87 -7.24 17.84
C LEU A 16 6.76 -6.44 18.53
N GLN A 17 6.62 -5.19 18.12
CA GLN A 17 5.42 -4.36 18.26
C GLN A 17 4.58 -4.53 16.99
N VAL A 18 3.40 -5.14 17.13
CA VAL A 18 2.48 -5.33 16.00
C VAL A 18 1.67 -4.04 15.82
N VAL A 19 1.54 -3.60 14.57
CA VAL A 19 0.65 -2.50 14.18
C VAL A 19 -0.57 -3.11 13.51
N GLU A 20 -1.71 -3.07 14.20
CA GLU A 20 -2.93 -3.65 13.68
C GLU A 20 -3.53 -2.77 12.58
N MET A 21 -4.46 -3.34 11.82
CA MET A 21 -5.16 -2.62 10.76
C MET A 21 -5.84 -1.35 11.30
N ASN A 22 -5.59 -0.23 10.62
CA ASN A 22 -6.01 1.13 10.98
C ASN A 22 -5.29 1.77 12.16
N GLU A 23 -4.20 1.20 12.63
CA GLU A 23 -3.36 1.81 13.64
C GLU A 23 -2.17 2.54 13.02
N VAL A 24 -1.65 3.49 13.80
CA VAL A 24 -0.39 4.19 13.58
C VAL A 24 0.40 4.08 14.88
N ALA A 25 1.62 3.58 14.81
CA ALA A 25 2.44 3.44 16.01
C ALA A 25 3.88 3.88 15.77
N LEU A 26 4.51 4.33 16.86
CA LEU A 26 5.92 4.72 16.91
C LEU A 26 6.68 3.70 17.74
N LEU A 27 7.81 3.25 17.21
CA LEU A 27 8.83 2.51 17.92
C LEU A 27 10.00 3.46 18.22
N LYS A 28 10.29 3.65 19.52
CA LYS A 28 11.43 4.44 19.99
C LYS A 28 12.64 3.55 20.29
N PRO A 29 13.89 4.02 20.19
CA PRO A 29 15.08 3.28 20.62
C PRO A 29 15.02 2.76 22.07
N THR A 30 14.29 3.46 22.94
CA THR A 30 14.13 3.12 24.35
C THR A 30 12.98 2.14 24.62
N SER A 31 12.30 1.67 23.58
CA SER A 31 11.19 0.73 23.73
C SER A 31 11.72 -0.66 24.13
N ALA A 32 10.91 -1.42 24.88
CA ALA A 32 11.24 -2.82 25.19
C ALA A 32 11.23 -3.71 23.93
N LYS A 33 10.49 -3.29 22.91
CA LYS A 33 10.48 -3.88 21.56
C LYS A 33 11.57 -3.24 20.73
N ARG A 34 12.18 -4.01 19.82
CA ARG A 34 13.18 -3.50 18.86
C ARG A 34 12.72 -3.59 17.41
N VAL A 35 11.56 -4.21 17.18
CA VAL A 35 10.97 -4.40 15.86
C VAL A 35 9.55 -3.89 15.89
N ILE A 36 9.12 -3.23 14.82
CA ILE A 36 7.74 -2.85 14.54
C ILE A 36 7.33 -3.45 13.21
N GLY A 37 6.10 -3.93 13.11
CA GLY A 37 5.67 -4.57 11.88
C GLY A 37 4.18 -4.73 11.76
N THR A 38 3.75 -4.90 10.52
CA THR A 38 2.39 -5.26 10.14
C THR A 38 2.44 -6.40 9.13
N ARG A 39 1.34 -7.13 9.00
CA ARG A 39 1.17 -8.23 8.05
C ARG A 39 -0.22 -8.19 7.44
N ASP A 40 -0.42 -9.07 6.48
CA ASP A 40 -1.72 -9.31 5.86
C ASP A 40 -2.32 -8.04 5.23
N LEU A 41 -1.48 -7.17 4.63
CA LEU A 41 -1.98 -5.94 4.02
C LEU A 41 -3.05 -6.26 2.97
N ASN A 42 -2.84 -7.25 2.08
CA ASN A 42 -3.83 -7.76 1.11
C ASN A 42 -4.85 -6.72 0.60
N GLY A 43 -4.35 -5.64 -0.03
CA GLY A 43 -5.17 -4.54 -0.54
C GLY A 43 -5.24 -3.30 0.37
N CYS A 44 -4.75 -3.41 1.60
CA CYS A 44 -4.41 -2.28 2.47
C CYS A 44 -3.12 -1.62 2.00
N SER A 45 -2.89 -0.40 2.48
CA SER A 45 -1.64 0.34 2.30
C SER A 45 -0.89 0.40 3.62
N ALA A 46 0.42 0.63 3.56
CA ALA A 46 1.20 0.98 4.73
C ALA A 46 2.00 2.26 4.48
N ILE A 47 2.26 2.99 5.57
CA ILE A 47 3.17 4.13 5.56
C ILE A 47 4.26 3.84 6.59
N LEU A 48 5.51 3.95 6.18
CA LEU A 48 6.67 3.67 7.01
C LEU A 48 7.60 4.89 7.02
N VAL A 49 8.01 5.36 8.19
CA VAL A 49 9.02 6.42 8.37
C VAL A 49 10.13 5.88 9.23
N VAL A 50 11.37 5.97 8.78
CA VAL A 50 12.55 5.39 9.44
C VAL A 50 13.61 6.47 9.63
N GLY A 51 13.93 6.76 10.88
CA GLY A 51 15.09 7.53 11.33
C GLY A 51 15.73 6.81 12.52
N LYS A 52 16.03 7.51 13.60
CA LYS A 52 16.39 6.89 14.90
C LYS A 52 15.16 6.22 15.54
N GLY A 53 13.97 6.74 15.29
CA GLY A 53 12.68 6.09 15.58
C GLY A 53 12.05 5.51 14.32
N ILE A 54 11.01 4.70 14.49
CA ILE A 54 10.26 4.12 13.36
C ILE A 54 8.76 4.35 13.54
N ILE A 55 8.11 5.01 12.58
CA ILE A 55 6.64 5.11 12.53
C ILE A 55 6.13 4.13 11.47
N LEU A 56 5.14 3.33 11.84
CA LEU A 56 4.44 2.44 10.92
C LEU A 56 2.93 2.62 11.06
N ALA A 57 2.26 2.76 9.92
CA ALA A 57 0.81 2.74 9.82
C ALA A 57 0.35 1.58 8.92
N HIS A 58 -0.71 0.89 9.34
CA HIS A 58 -1.46 -0.05 8.51
C HIS A 58 -2.80 0.59 8.19
N ILE A 59 -3.08 0.87 6.92
CA ILE A 59 -4.24 1.65 6.48
C ILE A 59 -5.14 0.80 5.58
N SER A 60 -6.34 0.45 6.05
CA SER A 60 -7.31 -0.23 5.20
C SER A 60 -7.89 0.70 4.13
N PRO A 61 -8.42 0.17 3.01
CA PRO A 61 -9.01 1.01 1.96
C PRO A 61 -10.22 1.83 2.43
N TYR A 62 -10.89 1.42 3.51
CA TYR A 62 -12.07 2.07 4.07
C TYR A 62 -11.99 2.16 5.61
N PRO A 63 -12.66 3.13 6.25
CA PRO A 63 -12.69 3.23 7.70
C PRO A 63 -13.43 2.02 8.33
N PRO A 64 -13.05 1.59 9.56
CA PRO A 64 -13.61 0.40 10.20
C PRO A 64 -15.11 0.53 10.52
N GLN A 65 -15.56 1.73 10.89
CA GLN A 65 -16.96 2.00 11.24
C GLN A 65 -17.76 2.44 10.03
N GLY A 66 -18.06 1.49 9.12
CA GLY A 66 -19.24 1.53 8.25
C GLY A 66 -19.53 2.83 7.49
N GLY A 67 -18.53 3.69 7.24
CA GLY A 67 -18.70 4.90 6.48
C GLY A 67 -19.31 4.49 5.16
N SER A 68 -20.56 4.93 4.91
CA SER A 68 -21.39 4.46 3.80
C SER A 68 -20.50 4.20 2.59
N LYS A 69 -20.31 2.93 2.22
CA LYS A 69 -19.46 2.50 1.11
C LYS A 69 -19.85 3.20 -0.20
N ASN A 70 -21.07 3.73 -0.23
CA ASN A 70 -21.68 4.52 -1.30
C ASN A 70 -21.31 6.02 -1.27
N LYS A 71 -20.57 6.51 -0.26
CA LYS A 71 -20.05 7.88 -0.23
C LYS A 71 -18.77 7.89 -1.04
N SER A 72 -18.84 8.47 -2.23
CA SER A 72 -17.65 8.79 -3.03
C SER A 72 -16.60 9.46 -2.13
N ASN A 73 -15.37 8.97 -2.16
CA ASN A 73 -14.21 9.44 -1.40
C ASN A 73 -14.08 9.00 0.08
N ALA A 74 -14.89 8.06 0.59
CA ALA A 74 -14.69 7.55 1.96
C ALA A 74 -13.27 6.98 2.18
N GLY A 75 -12.74 6.21 1.22
CA GLY A 75 -11.40 5.64 1.30
C GLY A 75 -10.28 6.68 1.28
N LEU A 76 -10.34 7.64 0.35
CA LEU A 76 -9.35 8.73 0.31
C LEU A 76 -9.39 9.57 1.58
N LYS A 77 -10.57 9.86 2.15
CA LYS A 77 -10.69 10.57 3.42
C LYS A 77 -10.03 9.81 4.57
N HIS A 78 -10.26 8.50 4.65
CA HIS A 78 -9.65 7.64 5.66
C HIS A 78 -8.13 7.58 5.51
N PHE A 79 -7.63 7.30 4.31
CA PHE A 79 -6.20 7.35 4.00
C PHE A 79 -5.59 8.71 4.37
N SER A 80 -6.28 9.79 4.01
CA SER A 80 -5.84 11.16 4.28
C SER A 80 -5.75 11.49 5.78
N ALA A 81 -6.62 10.88 6.60
CA ALA A 81 -6.62 11.02 8.05
C ALA A 81 -5.43 10.26 8.65
N LYS A 82 -5.19 9.01 8.23
CA LYS A 82 -4.05 8.21 8.71
C LYS A 82 -2.70 8.80 8.33
N VAL A 83 -2.56 9.35 7.13
CA VAL A 83 -1.35 10.10 6.74
C VAL A 83 -1.14 11.34 7.62
N LYS A 84 -2.20 12.04 8.03
CA LYS A 84 -2.07 13.17 8.96
C LYS A 84 -1.61 12.70 10.35
N GLU A 85 -2.13 11.58 10.84
CA GLU A 85 -1.68 10.97 12.11
C GLU A 85 -0.18 10.62 12.04
N VAL A 86 0.30 10.05 10.93
CA VAL A 86 1.74 9.77 10.73
C VAL A 86 2.56 11.04 10.78
N VAL A 87 2.16 12.09 10.04
CA VAL A 87 2.89 13.38 10.02
C VAL A 87 2.88 14.04 11.40
N GLN A 88 1.75 14.02 12.11
CA GLN A 88 1.66 14.55 13.47
C GLN A 88 2.62 13.81 14.41
N LEU A 89 2.63 12.47 14.37
CA LEU A 89 3.51 11.66 15.21
C LEU A 89 4.99 11.90 14.92
N PHE A 90 5.33 12.15 13.66
CA PHE A 90 6.66 12.56 13.23
C PHE A 90 7.04 13.95 13.78
N ASP A 91 6.16 14.95 13.64
CA ASP A 91 6.41 16.30 14.15
C ASP A 91 6.54 16.31 15.68
N ASP A 92 5.68 15.57 16.40
CA ASP A 92 5.73 15.44 17.85
C ASP A 92 7.01 14.73 18.36
N ASN A 93 7.69 13.98 17.48
CA ASN A 93 8.89 13.22 17.83
C ASN A 93 10.08 13.60 16.93
N ARG A 94 10.15 14.84 16.46
CA ARG A 94 11.14 15.32 15.47
C ARG A 94 12.60 14.99 15.84
N ALA A 95 12.94 14.97 17.12
CA ALA A 95 14.28 14.61 17.60
C ALA A 95 14.72 13.18 17.23
N LEU A 96 13.78 12.29 16.91
CA LEU A 96 14.05 10.92 16.46
C LEU A 96 14.28 10.83 14.94
N PHE A 97 14.12 11.92 14.20
CA PHE A 97 14.13 11.92 12.74
C PHE A 97 14.96 13.09 12.21
N ASP A 98 16.21 12.77 11.89
CA ASP A 98 17.18 13.71 11.32
C ASP A 98 17.17 13.68 9.78
N ASP A 99 18.16 14.31 9.16
CA ASP A 99 18.28 14.40 7.71
C ASP A 99 18.53 13.04 7.03
N GLU A 100 18.83 11.97 7.78
CA GLU A 100 18.93 10.61 7.23
C GLU A 100 17.57 9.88 7.21
N THR A 101 16.51 10.56 7.66
CA THR A 101 15.17 9.98 7.71
C THR A 101 14.65 9.69 6.31
N VAL A 102 14.20 8.46 6.11
CA VAL A 102 13.52 8.01 4.89
C VAL A 102 12.08 7.65 5.18
N SER A 103 11.23 7.66 4.15
CA SER A 103 9.89 7.13 4.28
C SER A 103 9.39 6.47 3.01
N TRP A 104 8.48 5.52 3.20
CA TRP A 104 7.83 4.81 2.11
C TRP A 104 6.31 4.84 2.23
N SER A 105 5.66 4.99 1.08
CA SER A 105 4.25 4.67 0.91
C SER A 105 4.15 3.33 0.19
N ILE A 106 3.71 2.31 0.92
CA ILE A 106 3.68 0.91 0.50
C ILE A 106 2.27 0.56 0.03
N PHE A 107 2.13 0.18 -1.24
CA PHE A 107 0.83 -0.09 -1.86
C PHE A 107 0.76 -1.50 -2.46
N ALA A 108 -0.47 -2.02 -2.49
CA ALA A 108 -0.82 -3.16 -3.31
C ALA A 108 -0.59 -2.85 -4.79
N GLN A 109 0.06 -3.75 -5.50
CA GLN A 109 0.16 -3.79 -6.95
C GLN A 109 -0.61 -5.00 -7.46
N MET A 110 -1.48 -4.78 -8.46
CA MET A 110 -2.18 -5.85 -9.15
C MET A 110 -1.73 -5.85 -10.60
N ASP A 111 -1.25 -6.99 -11.06
CA ASP A 111 -0.60 -7.13 -12.37
C ASP A 111 0.50 -6.06 -12.53
N ASP A 112 0.50 -5.32 -13.63
CA ASP A 112 1.43 -4.22 -13.91
C ASP A 112 0.83 -2.83 -13.58
N GLU A 113 -0.32 -2.78 -12.91
CA GLU A 113 -1.01 -1.53 -12.59
C GLU A 113 -0.76 -1.08 -11.14
N THR A 114 -0.69 0.24 -10.95
CA THR A 114 -0.54 0.88 -9.64
C THR A 114 -1.88 1.49 -9.21
N PRO A 115 -2.77 0.74 -8.53
CA PRO A 115 -4.19 1.08 -8.38
C PRO A 115 -4.49 2.33 -7.54
N LEU A 116 -3.50 3.05 -7.00
CA LEU A 116 -3.69 4.07 -5.97
C LEU A 116 -2.82 5.35 -6.15
N GLU A 117 -2.54 5.76 -7.38
CA GLU A 117 -1.71 6.95 -7.68
C GLU A 117 -2.17 8.21 -6.92
N HIS A 118 -3.48 8.46 -6.85
CA HIS A 118 -4.04 9.61 -6.14
C HIS A 118 -3.74 9.60 -4.62
N GLN A 119 -3.61 8.43 -4.00
CA GLN A 119 -3.22 8.28 -2.60
C GLN A 119 -1.71 8.52 -2.43
N LEU A 120 -0.89 7.96 -3.32
CA LEU A 120 0.55 8.21 -3.36
C LEU A 120 0.83 9.72 -3.51
N ASP A 121 0.16 10.38 -4.43
CA ASP A 121 0.26 11.83 -4.65
C ASP A 121 -0.13 12.64 -3.41
N TYR A 122 -1.21 12.23 -2.74
CA TYR A 122 -1.60 12.86 -1.48
C TYR A 122 -0.51 12.70 -0.41
N ALA A 123 0.03 11.48 -0.24
CA ALA A 123 1.10 11.19 0.71
C ALA A 123 2.36 12.02 0.37
N LYS A 124 2.86 11.97 -0.87
CA LYS A 124 4.02 12.75 -1.34
C LYS A 124 3.87 14.25 -1.03
N ARG A 125 2.70 14.85 -1.32
CA ARG A 125 2.46 16.27 -0.99
C ARG A 125 2.49 16.55 0.51
N LYS A 126 1.97 15.63 1.34
CA LYS A 126 1.95 15.80 2.79
C LYS A 126 3.33 15.63 3.41
N PHE A 127 4.07 14.62 3.00
CA PHE A 127 5.42 14.35 3.46
C PHE A 127 6.38 15.45 3.04
N ARG A 128 6.33 15.91 1.78
CA ARG A 128 7.12 17.07 1.32
C ARG A 128 6.89 18.33 2.15
N LYS A 129 5.64 18.61 2.54
CA LYS A 129 5.32 19.75 3.41
C LYS A 129 5.89 19.61 4.83
N ALA A 130 6.08 18.38 5.30
CA ALA A 130 6.72 18.09 6.58
C ALA A 130 8.27 18.02 6.48
N GLY A 131 8.83 18.16 5.27
CA GLY A 131 10.26 18.01 5.02
C GLY A 131 10.72 16.54 5.04
N LEU A 132 9.84 15.60 4.70
CA LEU A 132 10.16 14.18 4.57
C LEU A 132 10.26 13.75 3.11
N PRO A 133 11.28 12.97 2.71
CA PRO A 133 11.21 12.19 1.48
C PRO A 133 10.07 11.18 1.57
N ASN A 134 9.51 10.75 0.44
CA ASN A 134 8.52 9.69 0.40
C ASN A 134 8.60 8.93 -0.91
N GLU A 135 9.13 7.71 -0.83
CA GLU A 135 9.27 6.81 -1.97
C GLU A 135 8.11 5.81 -2.03
N PRO A 136 7.61 5.48 -3.22
CA PRO A 136 6.67 4.38 -3.33
C PRO A 136 7.39 3.04 -3.17
N ALA A 137 6.72 2.08 -2.54
CA ALA A 137 7.10 0.67 -2.60
C ALA A 137 5.84 -0.17 -2.86
N TYR A 138 6.01 -1.34 -3.46
CA TYR A 138 4.90 -2.13 -3.96
C TYR A 138 5.03 -3.59 -3.58
N TYR A 139 3.92 -4.21 -3.21
CA TYR A 139 3.81 -5.64 -3.03
C TYR A 139 2.76 -6.21 -3.98
N LYS A 140 3.01 -7.38 -4.54
CA LYS A 140 2.07 -8.03 -5.45
C LYS A 140 0.92 -8.62 -4.65
N VAL A 141 -0.30 -8.24 -5.00
CA VAL A 141 -1.51 -8.92 -4.53
C VAL A 141 -1.61 -10.23 -5.32
N GLU A 142 -1.55 -11.35 -4.62
CA GLU A 142 -1.86 -12.62 -5.26
C GLU A 142 -3.37 -12.78 -5.37
N ASN A 143 -3.80 -13.32 -6.51
CA ASN A 143 -5.20 -13.62 -6.73
C ASN A 143 -5.64 -14.59 -5.60
N PRO A 144 -6.67 -14.28 -4.79
CA PRO A 144 -7.06 -15.07 -3.61
C PRO A 144 -7.67 -16.44 -3.95
N ARG A 145 -7.44 -16.94 -5.17
CA ARG A 145 -7.89 -18.24 -5.64
C ARG A 145 -6.71 -19.04 -6.22
N PRO A 146 -6.40 -20.22 -5.63
CA PRO A 146 -7.07 -20.82 -4.46
C PRO A 146 -6.78 -20.06 -3.16
N LEU A 147 -7.71 -20.15 -2.18
CA LEU A 147 -7.73 -19.48 -0.85
C LEU A 147 -6.51 -19.76 0.05
N THR A 148 -5.47 -20.40 -0.46
CA THR A 148 -4.17 -20.47 0.17
C THR A 148 -3.48 -19.12 -0.05
N ASN A 149 -3.87 -18.09 0.69
CA ASN A 149 -3.07 -16.87 0.80
C ASN A 149 -1.65 -17.33 1.15
N PRO A 150 -0.63 -17.06 0.31
CA PRO A 150 0.73 -17.36 0.68
C PRO A 150 1.02 -16.62 1.97
N VAL A 151 1.52 -17.36 2.94
CA VAL A 151 1.93 -16.81 4.23
C VAL A 151 2.88 -15.63 3.94
N ASN A 152 2.57 -14.46 4.51
CA ASN A 152 3.40 -13.24 4.53
C ASN A 152 3.26 -12.21 3.40
N LYS A 153 2.25 -12.28 2.52
CA LYS A 153 2.03 -11.19 1.55
C LYS A 153 1.67 -9.86 2.20
N GLY A 154 2.27 -8.79 1.69
CA GLY A 154 2.15 -7.44 2.25
C GLY A 154 2.70 -7.34 3.69
N THR A 155 3.71 -8.13 4.06
CA THR A 155 4.34 -8.00 5.39
C THR A 155 5.37 -6.89 5.39
N VAL A 156 5.25 -5.95 6.32
CA VAL A 156 6.23 -4.88 6.53
C VAL A 156 6.85 -5.06 7.91
N VAL A 157 8.18 -5.12 7.96
CA VAL A 157 8.94 -5.22 9.21
C VAL A 157 10.03 -4.15 9.19
N ALA A 158 10.13 -3.37 10.25
CA ALA A 158 11.21 -2.44 10.45
C ALA A 158 11.79 -2.61 11.85
N MET A 159 13.11 -2.46 11.97
CA MET A 159 13.82 -2.77 13.21
C MET A 159 14.92 -1.77 13.51
N ILE A 160 15.13 -1.54 14.80
CA ILE A 160 16.28 -0.81 15.34
C ILE A 160 17.32 -1.86 15.73
N GLN A 161 18.49 -1.80 15.10
CA GLN A 161 19.63 -2.68 15.33
C GLN A 161 20.40 -2.25 16.58
N SER A 162 21.24 -3.15 17.11
CA SER A 162 22.01 -2.90 18.33
C SER A 162 23.05 -1.78 18.19
N ASP A 163 23.49 -1.49 16.97
CA ASP A 163 24.38 -0.36 16.65
C ASP A 163 23.61 0.96 16.43
N GLY A 164 22.30 0.96 16.67
CA GLY A 164 21.42 2.12 16.50
C GLY A 164 20.96 2.37 15.07
N LYS A 165 21.40 1.57 14.09
CA LYS A 165 20.90 1.67 12.71
C LYS A 165 19.51 1.08 12.58
N CYS A 166 18.79 1.52 11.56
CA CYS A 166 17.46 1.00 11.27
C CYS A 166 17.44 0.29 9.93
N GLY A 167 16.66 -0.80 9.86
CA GLY A 167 16.42 -1.56 8.63
C GLY A 167 14.94 -1.77 8.42
N ALA A 168 14.51 -1.79 7.16
CA ALA A 168 13.12 -2.02 6.77
C ALA A 168 13.05 -3.12 5.71
N TYR A 169 11.99 -3.94 5.78
CA TYR A 169 11.77 -5.10 4.94
C TYR A 169 10.31 -5.15 4.49
N LEU A 170 10.11 -5.39 3.20
CA LEU A 170 8.82 -5.68 2.59
C LEU A 170 8.86 -7.11 2.06
N GLU A 171 7.99 -7.99 2.58
CA GLU A 171 7.95 -9.41 2.25
C GLU A 171 9.31 -10.15 2.44
N GLY A 172 10.16 -9.65 3.35
CA GLY A 172 11.50 -10.19 3.59
C GLY A 172 12.59 -9.57 2.70
N THR A 173 12.23 -8.81 1.68
CA THR A 173 13.17 -8.03 0.86
C THR A 173 13.50 -6.72 1.55
N TYR A 174 14.78 -6.39 1.66
CA TYR A 174 15.24 -5.13 2.24
C TYR A 174 14.75 -3.95 1.38
N LEU A 175 14.15 -2.95 2.01
CA LEU A 175 13.84 -1.68 1.36
C LEU A 175 15.12 -0.85 1.30
N GLU A 176 15.67 -0.70 0.11
CA GLU A 176 16.88 0.09 -0.09
C GLU A 176 16.63 1.56 0.25
N PHE A 177 17.52 2.10 1.08
CA PHE A 177 17.63 3.52 1.38
C PHE A 177 18.38 4.15 0.21
N ALA A 178 17.77 4.18 -0.98
CA ALA A 178 18.43 4.69 -2.17
C ALA A 178 18.85 6.15 -1.93
N ASN A 179 20.18 6.38 -1.85
CA ASN A 179 20.90 7.66 -1.84
C ASN A 179 20.02 8.90 -1.65
N TYR A 180 19.42 9.07 -0.47
CA TYR A 180 18.70 10.29 -0.15
C TYR A 180 19.69 11.45 -0.21
N VAL A 181 19.53 12.30 -1.22
CA VAL A 181 20.24 13.58 -1.30
C VAL A 181 19.43 14.56 -0.43
N PRO A 182 19.99 15.08 0.67
CA PRO A 182 19.26 15.98 1.56
C PRO A 182 18.65 17.15 0.79
N ALA A 183 17.40 17.50 1.11
CA ALA A 183 16.70 18.61 0.48
C ALA A 183 17.46 19.96 0.58
N SER A 184 18.42 20.08 1.51
CA SER A 184 19.34 21.22 1.63
C SER A 184 20.28 21.38 0.43
N ALA A 185 20.48 20.35 -0.40
CA ALA A 185 21.28 20.43 -1.63
C ALA A 185 20.47 20.83 -2.88
N SER A 186 19.14 21.01 -2.79
CA SER A 186 18.27 21.42 -3.90
C SER A 186 17.53 22.72 -3.61
N GLN A 187 18.27 23.80 -3.35
CA GLN A 187 17.77 25.17 -3.56
C GLN A 187 18.10 25.62 -4.99
N ALA A 188 17.61 24.89 -5.99
CA ALA A 188 17.49 25.42 -7.34
C ALA A 188 16.07 25.95 -7.50
N SER A 189 15.96 27.26 -7.75
CA SER A 189 14.74 28.03 -7.94
C SER A 189 13.71 27.33 -8.86
N LEU A 190 12.54 27.00 -8.31
CA LEU A 190 11.39 26.47 -9.04
C LEU A 190 10.68 27.61 -9.82
N PRO A 191 10.25 27.37 -11.07
CA PRO A 191 9.40 28.31 -11.80
C PRO A 191 7.98 28.37 -11.19
N GLN A 192 7.38 29.56 -11.22
CA GLN A 192 6.00 29.80 -10.77
C GLN A 192 5.00 28.99 -11.61
N ALA A 193 4.07 28.32 -10.92
CA ALA A 193 3.03 27.50 -11.54
C ALA A 193 1.92 28.36 -12.15
N GLU A 194 1.67 28.18 -13.44
CA GLU A 194 0.45 28.66 -14.09
C GLU A 194 -0.75 27.76 -13.80
N SER A 195 -1.91 28.41 -13.85
CA SER A 195 -3.23 27.98 -13.43
C SER A 195 -3.88 26.92 -14.34
N SER A 196 -4.78 26.14 -13.71
CA SER A 196 -5.95 25.45 -14.27
C SER A 196 -5.73 24.29 -15.24
N THR A 197 -5.84 23.07 -14.74
CA THR A 197 -6.25 21.91 -15.52
C THR A 197 -7.55 21.31 -14.98
N SER A 198 -8.52 21.20 -15.89
CA SER A 198 -9.75 20.43 -15.72
C SER A 198 -9.40 18.99 -15.36
N ALA A 199 -10.00 18.46 -14.30
CA ALA A 199 -9.77 17.09 -13.84
C ALA A 199 -10.38 16.10 -14.85
N HIS A 200 -9.58 15.66 -15.81
CA HIS A 200 -9.89 14.46 -16.59
C HIS A 200 -9.96 13.27 -15.62
N LEU A 201 -11.14 12.66 -15.48
CA LEU A 201 -11.27 11.38 -14.81
C LEU A 201 -10.50 10.33 -15.61
N PRO A 202 -9.73 9.46 -14.95
CA PRO A 202 -8.97 8.42 -15.64
C PRO A 202 -9.93 7.46 -16.36
N THR A 203 -9.47 6.96 -17.52
CA THR A 203 -10.21 6.06 -18.42
C THR A 203 -10.57 4.73 -17.73
N ALA A 204 -9.87 4.38 -16.66
CA ALA A 204 -10.24 3.32 -15.73
C ALA A 204 -9.87 3.73 -14.30
N TYR A 205 -10.56 3.18 -13.31
CA TYR A 205 -10.20 3.32 -11.90
C TYR A 205 -10.41 2.00 -11.17
N TRP A 206 -9.67 1.78 -10.09
CA TRP A 206 -9.79 0.59 -9.26
C TRP A 206 -10.74 0.85 -8.09
N ALA A 207 -11.66 -0.09 -7.85
CA ALA A 207 -12.60 -0.06 -6.74
C ALA A 207 -12.46 -1.31 -5.89
N PHE A 208 -12.27 -1.16 -4.59
CA PHE A 208 -12.23 -2.30 -3.66
C PHE A 208 -13.64 -2.80 -3.37
N ASP A 209 -13.88 -4.08 -3.62
CA ASP A 209 -15.07 -4.82 -3.26
C ASP A 209 -14.84 -5.53 -1.90
N PRO A 210 -15.50 -5.05 -0.83
CA PRO A 210 -15.33 -5.60 0.50
C PRO A 210 -16.00 -6.96 0.70
N SER A 211 -16.90 -7.39 -0.20
CA SER A 211 -17.51 -8.73 -0.13
C SER A 211 -16.55 -9.81 -0.59
N THR A 212 -15.67 -9.48 -1.54
CA THR A 212 -14.67 -10.39 -2.10
C THR A 212 -13.26 -10.12 -1.60
N GLN A 213 -13.03 -9.01 -0.89
CA GLN A 213 -11.70 -8.54 -0.47
C GLN A 213 -10.76 -8.35 -1.67
N LEU A 214 -11.32 -7.90 -2.80
CA LEU A 214 -10.62 -7.74 -4.07
C LEU A 214 -10.80 -6.33 -4.59
N TYR A 215 -9.84 -5.85 -5.38
CA TYR A 215 -10.07 -4.68 -6.22
C TYR A 215 -10.54 -5.11 -7.60
N HIS A 216 -11.48 -4.35 -8.15
CA HIS A 216 -12.00 -4.49 -9.50
C HIS A 216 -11.58 -3.28 -10.31
N ARG A 217 -11.13 -3.51 -11.55
CA ARG A 217 -10.87 -2.44 -12.51
C ARG A 217 -12.19 -2.04 -13.16
N ILE A 218 -12.58 -0.80 -12.99
CA ILE A 218 -13.76 -0.22 -13.61
C ILE A 218 -13.31 0.65 -14.78
N GLU A 219 -13.62 0.22 -16.00
CA GLU A 219 -13.37 1.01 -17.21
C GLU A 219 -14.49 2.03 -17.43
N ASN A 220 -14.15 3.31 -17.46
CA ASN A 220 -15.06 4.37 -17.88
C ASN A 220 -15.13 4.39 -19.41
N LYS A 221 -16.00 3.58 -19.99
CA LYS A 221 -16.34 3.72 -21.42
C LYS A 221 -17.06 5.06 -21.60
N GLN A 222 -16.42 5.97 -22.37
CA GLN A 222 -16.98 7.30 -22.65
C GLN A 222 -18.41 7.21 -23.20
N TRP A 223 -19.26 8.04 -22.60
CA TRP A 223 -20.61 8.46 -22.95
C TRP A 223 -21.21 7.93 -24.28
N GLY A 224 -21.99 6.87 -24.13
CA GLY A 224 -22.97 6.39 -25.10
C GLY A 224 -23.94 5.42 -24.43
N ARG A 225 -24.86 5.93 -23.59
CA ARG A 225 -26.01 5.23 -22.97
C ARG A 225 -25.85 3.73 -22.68
N SER A 226 -25.12 3.40 -21.61
CA SER A 226 -25.47 2.38 -20.60
C SER A 226 -24.23 2.12 -19.75
N GLN A 227 -24.31 2.31 -18.43
CA GLN A 227 -23.37 1.63 -17.55
C GLN A 227 -23.70 0.15 -17.61
N ARG A 228 -22.92 -0.62 -18.40
CA ARG A 228 -22.89 -2.07 -18.25
C ARG A 228 -21.85 -2.34 -17.17
N GLU A 229 -22.30 -2.73 -16.00
CA GLU A 229 -21.53 -3.70 -15.22
C GLU A 229 -21.26 -4.87 -16.17
N VAL A 230 -19.99 -5.19 -16.40
CA VAL A 230 -19.62 -6.46 -17.01
C VAL A 230 -19.40 -7.40 -15.84
N PRO A 231 -20.43 -8.13 -15.36
CA PRO A 231 -20.16 -9.25 -14.49
C PRO A 231 -19.34 -10.23 -15.32
N VAL A 232 -18.08 -10.45 -14.93
CA VAL A 232 -17.34 -11.62 -15.37
C VAL A 232 -17.95 -12.83 -14.65
N ASN A 233 -19.14 -13.24 -15.09
CA ASN A 233 -19.71 -14.52 -14.73
C ASN A 233 -18.99 -15.58 -15.57
N VAL A 234 -17.99 -16.21 -14.96
CA VAL A 234 -17.48 -17.49 -15.45
C VAL A 234 -18.42 -18.57 -14.90
N PRO A 235 -19.25 -19.23 -15.72
CA PRO A 235 -20.04 -20.35 -15.24
C PRO A 235 -19.10 -21.54 -14.97
N ILE A 236 -19.24 -22.14 -13.80
CA ILE A 236 -18.77 -23.50 -13.54
C ILE A 236 -19.84 -24.43 -14.10
N LEU A 237 -19.50 -25.33 -15.04
CA LEU A 237 -19.98 -26.71 -15.03
C LEU A 237 -19.00 -27.64 -15.78
N ALA A 238 -19.12 -28.90 -15.40
CA ALA A 238 -18.24 -30.04 -15.57
C ALA A 238 -17.74 -30.34 -17.00
N ASN A 239 -16.59 -31.03 -17.03
CA ASN A 239 -16.07 -31.91 -18.08
C ASN A 239 -16.12 -31.44 -19.56
N GLY A 240 -15.06 -30.76 -20.02
CA GLY A 240 -14.74 -30.64 -21.45
C GLY A 240 -13.34 -30.07 -21.67
N GLN A 241 -12.47 -30.81 -22.38
CA GLN A 241 -11.10 -30.38 -22.68
C GLN A 241 -11.07 -29.17 -23.63
N TRP A 242 -10.10 -28.28 -23.43
CA TRP A 242 -9.84 -27.12 -24.27
C TRP A 242 -8.72 -27.40 -25.27
N GLN A 243 -8.87 -26.96 -26.52
CA GLN A 243 -7.75 -26.78 -27.46
C GLN A 243 -7.69 -25.33 -27.92
N MET A 244 -6.45 -24.85 -28.10
CA MET A 244 -6.12 -23.48 -28.46
C MET A 244 -5.86 -23.38 -29.97
N PHE A 245 -6.50 -22.43 -30.65
CA PHE A 245 -6.14 -22.05 -32.02
C PHE A 245 -6.10 -20.51 -32.14
N ASN A 246 -4.95 -19.96 -32.55
CA ASN A 246 -4.70 -18.51 -32.70
C ASN A 246 -5.13 -17.64 -31.49
N GLY A 247 -4.82 -18.09 -30.28
CA GLY A 247 -4.95 -17.26 -29.07
C GLY A 247 -6.38 -16.86 -28.69
N LYS A 248 -7.39 -17.52 -29.23
CA LYS A 248 -8.80 -17.32 -28.84
C LYS A 248 -9.47 -18.66 -28.56
N ALA A 249 -10.14 -18.75 -27.41
CA ALA A 249 -10.91 -19.92 -27.04
C ALA A 249 -12.27 -19.91 -27.77
N TRP A 250 -12.62 -21.03 -28.40
CA TRP A 250 -13.92 -21.25 -29.04
C TRP A 250 -14.56 -22.50 -28.44
N VAL A 251 -15.89 -22.49 -28.33
CA VAL A 251 -16.69 -23.68 -27.99
C VAL A 251 -17.46 -24.10 -29.23
N GLN A 252 -17.13 -25.28 -29.77
CA GLN A 252 -17.90 -25.90 -30.84
C GLN A 252 -19.07 -26.68 -30.22
N ARG A 253 -20.31 -26.24 -30.46
CA ARG A 253 -21.49 -27.06 -30.16
C ARG A 253 -21.69 -28.04 -31.31
N GLN A 254 -21.71 -29.34 -31.01
CA GLN A 254 -22.28 -30.32 -31.94
C GLN A 254 -23.81 -30.17 -31.94
N ALA A 255 -24.42 -30.31 -33.11
CA ALA A 255 -25.87 -30.27 -33.32
C ALA A 255 -26.54 -31.54 -32.79
#